data_AF-A0A1S3GVK5-F1
#
_entry.id   AF-A0A1S3GVK5-F1
#
_cell.length_a   1.000
_cell.length_b   1.000
_cell.length_c   1.000
_cell.angle_alpha   90.00
_cell.angle_beta   90.00
_cell.angle_gamma   90.00
#
_symmetry.space_group_name_H-M   'P 1'
#
loop_
_entity.id
_entity.type
_entity.pdbx_description
1 polymer ?
#
loop_
_entity_poly.entity_id
_entity_poly.type
_entity_poly.pdbx_seq_one_letter_code
_entity_poly.pdbx_strand_id
1 'polypeptide(L)'
;CKYTVHDQCAMKAMPCEVSTYAKSRKDIGIQSHVWVRGGCESGRCDRCQKKIRTFHSLTGLHCVWCHLEIHDDCLQNMGPECDGGLLRDHILPPSSIYPSVL
;
A
#
# COMPACT_ATOMS: atom_id res chain seq x y z
N CYS A 1 1.85 4.80 17.95
CA CYS A 1 2.78 4.98 16.80
C CYS A 1 2.12 4.75 15.43
N LYS A 2 0.88 5.18 15.16
CA LYS A 2 0.26 4.93 13.84
C LYS A 2 0.78 5.91 12.76
N TYR A 3 1.20 7.11 13.16
CA TYR A 3 1.69 8.16 12.24
C TYR A 3 2.83 9.03 12.80
N THR A 4 3.16 8.89 14.09
CA THR A 4 4.27 9.56 14.73
C THR A 4 5.07 8.53 15.51
N VAL A 5 6.38 8.56 15.29
CA VAL A 5 7.35 7.71 15.98
C VAL A 5 7.76 8.44 17.26
N HIS A 6 7.78 7.74 18.40
CA HIS A 6 8.35 8.29 19.62
C HIS A 6 9.85 8.56 19.43
N ASP A 7 10.38 9.56 20.11
CA ASP A 7 11.80 9.92 19.99
C ASP A 7 12.74 8.71 20.22
N GLN A 8 12.43 7.88 21.21
CA GLN A 8 13.15 6.64 21.54
C GLN A 8 13.03 5.54 20.48
N CYS A 9 12.02 5.61 19.62
CA CYS A 9 11.77 4.65 18.53
C CYS A 9 12.25 5.17 17.17
N ALA A 10 12.66 6.44 17.06
CA ALA A 10 13.00 7.10 15.80
C ALA A 10 14.12 6.37 15.04
N MET A 11 15.17 5.97 15.75
CA MET A 11 16.31 5.28 15.13
C MET A 11 16.01 3.83 14.69
N LYS A 12 14.92 3.24 15.18
CA LYS A 12 14.48 1.86 14.84
C LYS A 12 13.31 1.85 13.88
N ALA A 13 12.75 3.01 13.55
CA ALA A 13 11.60 3.08 12.66
C ALA A 13 12.02 2.78 11.23
N MET A 14 11.30 1.85 10.62
CA MET A 14 11.40 1.61 9.19
C MET A 14 10.79 2.82 8.47
N PRO A 15 11.36 3.24 7.32
CA PRO A 15 10.76 4.25 6.47
C PRO A 15 9.32 3.87 6.10
N CYS A 16 8.45 4.88 5.94
CA CYS A 16 7.12 4.64 5.43
C CYS A 16 7.20 4.02 4.04
N GLU A 17 6.65 2.83 3.86
CA GLU A 17 6.62 2.14 2.55
C GLU A 17 5.67 2.83 1.56
N VAL A 18 4.80 3.70 2.07
CA VAL A 18 3.90 4.54 1.28
C VAL A 18 4.55 5.92 1.09
N SER A 19 5.18 6.13 -0.07
CA SER A 19 5.61 7.47 -0.49
C SER A 19 4.54 8.10 -1.38
N THR A 20 4.22 9.37 -1.15
CA THR A 20 3.37 10.22 -2.03
C THR A 20 4.19 11.28 -2.76
N TYR A 21 5.52 11.22 -2.68
CA TYR A 21 6.43 12.20 -3.25
C TYR A 21 7.41 11.54 -4.23
N ALA A 22 7.51 12.12 -5.43
CA ALA A 22 8.58 11.86 -6.38
C ALA A 22 9.50 13.08 -6.51
N LYS A 23 10.81 12.86 -6.47
CA LYS A 23 11.82 13.93 -6.61
C LYS A 23 11.88 14.49 -8.02
N SER A 24 11.58 13.66 -9.02
CA SER A 24 11.57 14.04 -10.42
C SER A 24 10.58 13.20 -11.21
N ARG A 25 10.22 13.66 -12.41
CA ARG A 25 9.38 12.89 -13.34
C ARG A 25 10.01 11.56 -13.78
N LYS A 26 11.33 11.41 -13.69
CA LYS A 26 12.02 10.15 -14.01
C LYS A 26 11.85 9.10 -12.91
N ASP A 27 11.56 9.54 -11.68
CA ASP A 27 11.28 8.67 -10.54
C ASP A 27 9.81 8.22 -10.51
N ILE A 28 8.99 8.75 -11.42
CA ILE A 28 7.61 8.35 -11.63
C ILE A 28 7.60 7.07 -12.48
N GLY A 29 7.83 5.94 -11.81
CA GLY A 29 7.64 4.61 -12.40
C GLY A 29 6.16 4.26 -12.58
N ILE A 30 5.90 3.06 -13.15
CA ILE A 30 4.56 2.47 -13.14
C ILE A 30 4.13 2.30 -11.69
N GLN A 31 2.93 2.76 -11.35
CA GLN A 31 2.40 2.66 -9.99
C GLN A 31 2.38 1.19 -9.56
N SER A 32 3.02 0.89 -8.43
CA SER A 32 3.06 -0.46 -7.88
C SER A 32 2.13 -0.61 -6.68
N HIS A 33 1.70 -1.84 -6.42
CA HIS A 33 1.00 -2.15 -5.18
C HIS A 33 1.93 -1.96 -3.98
N VAL A 34 1.46 -1.21 -2.98
CA VAL A 34 2.08 -1.18 -1.65
C VAL A 34 1.14 -1.95 -0.71
N TRP A 35 1.61 -3.11 -0.23
CA TRP A 35 0.85 -4.04 0.58
C TRP A 35 1.14 -3.83 2.06
N VAL A 36 0.09 -3.69 2.87
CA VAL A 36 0.20 -3.60 4.32
C VAL A 36 -0.52 -4.79 4.93
N ARG A 37 0.11 -5.41 5.93
CA ARG A 37 -0.46 -6.57 6.62
C ARG A 37 -1.62 -6.16 7.55
N GLY A 38 -2.67 -6.97 7.53
CA GLY A 38 -3.87 -6.76 8.34
C GLY A 38 -4.81 -5.72 7.74
N GLY A 39 -5.85 -5.34 8.50
CA GLY A 39 -6.82 -4.33 8.06
C GLY A 39 -7.71 -4.76 6.89
N CYS A 40 -7.88 -6.06 6.65
CA CYS A 40 -8.78 -6.59 5.63
C CYS A 40 -10.23 -6.57 6.16
N GLU A 41 -10.96 -5.50 5.88
CA GLU A 41 -12.32 -5.24 6.34
C GLU A 41 -13.35 -6.10 5.61
N SER A 42 -13.15 -6.36 4.31
CA SER A 42 -14.05 -7.23 3.54
C SER A 42 -13.97 -8.70 4.01
N GLY A 43 -12.80 -9.09 4.53
CA GLY A 43 -12.51 -10.46 4.95
C GLY A 43 -12.56 -11.47 3.80
N ARG A 44 -12.52 -11.01 2.54
CA ARG A 44 -12.56 -11.85 1.34
C ARG A 44 -11.39 -11.50 0.44
N CYS A 45 -10.71 -12.53 -0.07
CA CYS A 45 -9.57 -12.34 -0.94
C CYS A 45 -10.04 -12.03 -2.37
N ASP A 46 -9.66 -10.89 -2.92
CA ASP A 46 -10.02 -10.50 -4.28
C ASP A 46 -9.41 -11.43 -5.33
N ARG A 47 -8.27 -12.06 -5.01
CA ARG A 47 -7.57 -12.95 -5.95
C ARG A 47 -8.20 -14.34 -6.06
N CYS A 48 -8.59 -14.95 -4.94
CA CYS A 48 -9.09 -16.34 -4.92
C CYS A 48 -10.56 -16.45 -4.49
N GLN A 49 -11.19 -15.32 -4.12
CA GLN A 49 -12.59 -15.19 -3.70
C GLN A 49 -12.95 -15.96 -2.42
N LYS A 50 -11.96 -16.52 -1.71
CA LYS A 50 -12.11 -17.22 -0.42
C LYS A 50 -11.96 -16.27 0.75
N LYS A 51 -12.49 -16.67 1.91
CA LYS A 51 -12.41 -15.88 3.16
C LYS A 51 -10.95 -15.71 3.60
N ILE A 52 -10.54 -14.48 3.86
CA ILE A 52 -9.32 -14.16 4.59
C ILE A 52 -9.64 -14.40 6.07
N ARG A 53 -8.94 -15.36 6.68
CA ARG A 53 -9.05 -15.56 8.12
C ARG A 53 -8.44 -14.34 8.77
N THR A 54 -9.24 -13.50 9.43
CA THR A 54 -8.78 -12.33 10.19
C THR A 54 -8.55 -12.75 11.64
N PHE A 55 -7.39 -13.36 11.93
CA PHE A 55 -7.00 -13.63 13.31
C PHE A 55 -6.43 -12.34 13.90
N HIS A 56 -7.17 -11.71 14.81
CA HIS A 56 -6.85 -10.40 15.40
C HIS A 56 -6.56 -9.29 14.37
N SER A 57 -7.10 -9.39 13.16
CA SER A 57 -6.83 -8.46 12.05
C SER A 57 -5.35 -8.34 11.67
N LEU A 58 -4.52 -9.35 11.97
CA LEU A 58 -3.07 -9.37 11.69
C LEU A 58 -2.69 -10.24 10.47
N THR A 59 -3.67 -10.74 9.74
CA THR A 59 -3.52 -11.72 8.67
C THR A 59 -4.17 -11.21 7.38
N GLY A 60 -3.58 -11.57 6.24
CA GLY A 60 -3.93 -10.97 4.95
C GLY A 60 -3.19 -9.66 4.72
N LEU A 61 -3.25 -9.21 3.47
CA LEU A 61 -2.63 -7.99 2.97
C LEU A 61 -3.71 -7.13 2.34
N HIS A 62 -3.65 -5.82 2.56
CA HIS A 62 -4.44 -4.86 1.80
C HIS A 62 -3.51 -3.89 1.07
N CYS A 63 -3.88 -3.50 -0.15
CA CYS A 63 -3.14 -2.48 -0.88
C CYS A 63 -3.63 -1.09 -0.49
N VAL A 64 -2.70 -0.19 -0.14
CA VAL A 64 -3.04 1.19 0.27
C VAL A 64 -3.59 2.08 -0.85
N TRP A 65 -3.38 1.68 -2.12
CA TRP A 65 -3.77 2.45 -3.29
C TRP A 65 -5.11 1.98 -3.87
N CYS A 66 -5.20 0.69 -4.23
CA CYS A 66 -6.39 0.15 -4.86
C CYS A 66 -7.35 -0.54 -3.87
N HIS A 67 -6.98 -0.65 -2.59
CA HIS A 67 -7.78 -1.28 -1.54
C HIS A 67 -8.10 -2.77 -1.77
N LEU A 68 -7.40 -3.45 -2.67
CA LEU A 68 -7.52 -4.90 -2.81
C LEU A 68 -7.08 -5.59 -1.52
N GLU A 69 -7.81 -6.62 -1.12
CA GLU A 69 -7.49 -7.49 -0.01
C GLU A 69 -7.14 -8.89 -0.52
N ILE A 70 -5.99 -9.42 -0.09
CA ILE A 70 -5.52 -10.74 -0.50
C ILE A 70 -4.98 -11.54 0.68
N HIS A 71 -4.90 -12.86 0.52
CA HIS A 71 -4.08 -13.68 1.44
C HIS A 71 -2.60 -13.42 1.21
N ASP A 72 -1.78 -13.61 2.25
CA ASP A 72 -0.32 -13.61 2.12
C ASP A 72 0.15 -14.59 1.02
N ASP A 73 -0.44 -15.78 0.95
CA ASP A 73 -0.12 -16.79 -0.07
C ASP A 73 -0.54 -16.38 -1.49
N CYS A 74 -1.51 -15.47 -1.62
CA CYS A 74 -1.96 -14.99 -2.93
C CYS A 74 -1.04 -13.89 -3.50
N LEU A 75 -0.13 -13.33 -2.70
CA LEU A 75 0.76 -12.24 -3.11
C LEU A 75 1.64 -12.61 -4.30
N GLN A 76 2.19 -13.83 -4.33
CA GLN A 76 3.05 -14.29 -5.42
C GLN A 76 2.33 -14.36 -6.77
N ASN A 77 1.00 -14.42 -6.75
CA ASN A 77 0.14 -14.49 -7.92
C ASN A 77 -0.44 -13.12 -8.30
N MET A 78 0.02 -12.04 -7.65
CA MET A 78 -0.30 -10.66 -7.99
C MET A 78 0.84 -10.04 -8.80
N GLY A 79 0.48 -9.31 -9.85
CA GLY A 79 1.43 -8.49 -10.59
C GLY A 79 1.89 -7.28 -9.75
N PRO A 80 2.96 -6.59 -10.16
CA PRO A 80 3.41 -5.39 -9.47
C PRO A 80 2.51 -4.18 -9.75
N GLU A 81 1.84 -4.13 -10.90
CA GLU A 81 1.11 -2.97 -11.40
C GLU A 81 -0.20 -2.74 -10.62
N CYS A 82 -0.37 -1.52 -10.12
CA CYS A 82 -1.55 -1.08 -9.42
C CYS A 82 -2.24 0.02 -10.21
N ASP A 83 -3.54 -0.15 -10.44
CA ASP A 83 -4.38 0.79 -11.18
C ASP A 83 -5.03 1.87 -10.31
N GLY A 84 -4.70 1.91 -9.00
CA GLY A 84 -5.31 2.83 -8.02
C GLY A 84 -6.75 2.50 -7.64
N GLY A 85 -7.33 1.42 -8.19
CA GLY A 85 -8.68 0.97 -7.88
C GLY A 85 -9.77 2.02 -8.09
N LEU A 86 -10.87 1.86 -7.36
CA LEU A 86 -12.07 2.71 -7.46
C LEU A 86 -11.81 4.19 -7.12
N LEU A 87 -10.79 4.47 -6.31
CA LEU A 87 -10.48 5.80 -5.82
C LEU A 87 -9.33 6.46 -6.58
N ARG A 88 -8.87 5.90 -7.70
CA ARG A 88 -7.72 6.43 -8.47
C ARG A 88 -7.81 7.94 -8.71
N ASP A 89 -8.98 8.44 -9.08
CA ASP A 89 -9.16 9.85 -9.44
C ASP A 89 -9.24 10.78 -8.20
N HIS A 90 -9.31 10.21 -7.00
CA HIS A 90 -9.33 10.91 -5.71
C HIS A 90 -8.04 10.74 -4.90
N ILE A 91 -7.11 9.90 -5.37
CA ILE A 91 -5.83 9.65 -4.73
C ILE A 91 -4.75 10.39 -5.51
N LEU A 92 -3.82 11.03 -4.80
CA LEU A 92 -2.61 11.62 -5.38
C LEU A 92 -1.44 10.65 -5.16
N PRO A 93 -1.22 9.67 -6.06
CA PRO A 93 -0.05 8.80 -5.97
C PRO A 93 1.24 9.62 -6.12
N PRO A 94 2.41 9.08 -5.72
CA PRO A 94 3.70 9.76 -5.85
C PRO A 94 4.02 10.22 -7.28
N SER A 95 3.38 9.62 -8.29
CA SER A 95 3.41 10.05 -9.69
C SER A 95 2.71 11.37 -9.98
N SER A 96 1.93 11.91 -9.05
CA SER A 96 1.06 13.08 -9.28
C SER A 96 1.65 14.39 -8.76
N ILE A 97 2.69 14.33 -7.92
CA ILE A 97 3.29 15.52 -7.30
C ILE A 97 4.80 15.44 -7.42
N TYR A 98 5.38 16.37 -8.18
CA TYR A 98 6.83 16.57 -8.28
C TYR A 98 7.15 18.06 -8.34
N PRO A 99 8.28 18.50 -7.78
CA PRO A 99 8.67 19.91 -7.81
C PRO A 99 9.04 20.35 -9.23
N SER A 100 8.57 21.54 -9.63
CA SER A 100 8.93 22.14 -10.93
C SER A 100 10.31 22.78 -10.93
N VAL A 101 10.86 23.12 -9.75
CA VAL A 101 12.19 23.70 -9.55
C VAL A 101 12.73 23.14 -8.23
N LEU A 102 13.96 22.62 -8.23
CA LEU A 102 14.69 22.18 -7.02
C LEU A 102 15.66 23.28 -6.59
#